data_AF-A0A672MXP0-F1
#
_entry.id   AF-A0A672MXP0-F1
#
_cell.length_a   1.000
_cell.length_b   1.000
_cell.length_c   1.000
_cell.angle_alpha   90.00
_cell.angle_beta   90.00
_cell.angle_gamma   90.00
#
_symmetry.space_group_name_H-M   'P 1'
#
loop_
_entity.id
_entity.type
_entity.pdbx_description
1 polymer ?
#
loop_
_entity_poly.entity_id
_entity_poly.type
_entity_poly.pdbx_seq_one_letter_code
_entity_poly.pdbx_strand_id
1 'polypeptide(L)'
;MSNIHLFYYILFYFIFNEFFPISPFLCLSRSVRVPDAAAGRMLQKLRGKSEFTIALTLRQEKLNSGVILSIHHREQRLLELESSGQKSEVRLHFQTKGQQTYTEIFPYMLADNQWHKVSVSISASHVALYVDCNKIYERVVAVPLMEIAEDTSFWVGQRNSAHGLFKGVMQDVQILVMPQGYVTQCPDLNRTCPTCNDFHGLVQKIMELQDILAKTSSKLSLAEEKMKGLDSCYCERTCHVKGVTYREEQTWTDGCKNCTCSNGTVRCEKILCPLFECPDGTTPAYVTGTCCKECQLMCLFSGQTLVDGQRCAVHDPTAGLCQLFECKDRTMHRVTDTEDCPQLTCAESDQITLTDRCCKVCRGHDFCAEDNICAENSACVNLDAGASCSCKNGFRLLREDSVYCEGEPSIKHWSADPSDNPALLNPCHSGNRNLTAIEPPTDFNIPRYTLLFQDMRIITHLW
;
A
#
# COMPACT_ATOMS: atom_id res chain seq x y z
N MET A 1 65.32 39.93 9.23
CA MET A 1 64.99 39.58 10.63
C MET A 1 63.49 39.54 10.78
N SER A 2 62.86 38.36 10.66
CA SER A 2 61.50 38.04 11.15
C SER A 2 61.15 36.63 10.67
N ASN A 3 61.56 35.61 11.43
CA ASN A 3 60.97 34.27 11.32
C ASN A 3 61.24 33.40 12.57
N ILE A 4 61.41 34.04 13.74
CA ILE A 4 61.71 33.34 15.00
C ILE A 4 60.45 33.19 15.88
N HIS A 5 59.37 33.93 15.61
CA HIS A 5 58.15 33.86 16.42
C HIS A 5 57.09 32.83 15.95
N LEU A 6 57.13 32.34 14.71
CA LEU A 6 56.20 31.29 14.25
C LEU A 6 56.64 29.86 14.64
N PHE A 7 57.92 29.64 14.91
CA PHE A 7 58.44 28.32 15.29
C PHE A 7 58.02 27.89 16.71
N TYR A 8 57.78 28.86 17.61
CA TYR A 8 57.42 28.57 19.01
C TYR A 8 55.95 28.18 19.20
N TYR A 9 55.03 28.63 18.33
CA TYR A 9 53.61 28.31 18.46
C TYR A 9 53.23 26.95 17.82
N ILE A 10 53.96 26.52 16.78
CA ILE A 10 53.78 25.19 16.19
C ILE A 10 54.38 24.09 17.10
N LEU A 11 55.36 24.43 17.93
CA LEU A 11 55.92 23.51 18.93
C LEU A 11 54.95 23.19 20.08
N PHE A 12 53.97 24.05 20.36
CA PHE A 12 53.13 23.93 21.56
C PHE A 12 51.85 23.07 21.37
N TYR A 13 51.42 22.86 20.13
CA TYR A 13 50.26 21.99 19.82
C TYR A 13 50.62 20.51 19.61
N PHE A 14 51.91 20.16 19.73
CA PHE A 14 52.44 18.78 19.63
C PHE A 14 52.60 18.10 21.01
N ILE A 15 51.76 18.46 21.98
CA ILE A 15 51.57 17.70 23.21
C ILE A 15 50.13 17.20 23.18
N PHE A 16 49.94 15.87 23.13
CA PHE A 16 48.69 15.12 22.91
C PHE A 16 48.39 14.66 21.47
N ASN A 17 49.32 13.93 20.88
CA ASN A 17 49.07 12.65 20.21
C ASN A 17 50.42 12.13 19.68
N GLU A 18 50.91 11.01 20.22
CA GLU A 18 52.15 10.40 19.72
C GLU A 18 51.93 9.75 18.35
N PHE A 19 51.86 10.57 17.30
CA PHE A 19 52.13 10.15 15.93
C PHE A 19 53.62 10.35 15.67
N PHE A 20 54.35 9.29 15.33
CA PHE A 20 55.70 9.43 14.78
C PHE A 20 55.58 10.00 13.36
N PRO A 21 56.04 11.23 13.08
CA PRO A 21 56.03 11.77 11.74
C PRO A 21 56.95 10.98 10.81
N ILE A 22 56.66 11.04 9.51
CA ILE A 22 57.40 10.39 8.41
C ILE A 22 58.91 10.54 8.63
N SER A 23 59.63 9.42 8.86
CA SER A 23 61.07 9.46 9.05
C SER A 23 61.81 8.75 7.91
N PRO A 24 62.58 9.46 7.08
CA PRO A 24 63.45 8.83 6.08
C PRO A 24 64.63 8.13 6.76
N PHE A 25 64.86 6.84 6.50
CA PHE A 25 65.97 6.03 7.05
C PHE A 25 67.16 6.00 6.08
N LEU A 26 67.92 7.09 6.01
CA LEU A 26 69.14 7.23 5.18
C LEU A 26 70.35 7.68 6.03
N CYS A 27 70.99 6.77 6.79
CA CYS A 27 72.39 6.91 7.27
C CYS A 27 72.83 5.70 8.13
N LEU A 28 74.14 5.37 8.11
CA LEU A 28 74.74 4.23 8.82
C LEU A 28 74.95 4.42 10.34
N SER A 29 74.73 5.62 10.90
CA SER A 29 74.77 5.88 12.34
C SER A 29 73.47 6.54 12.81
N ARG A 30 72.47 5.72 13.11
CA ARG A 30 71.16 6.16 13.61
C ARG A 30 70.87 5.46 14.94
N SER A 31 70.35 6.19 15.92
CA SER A 31 69.79 5.64 17.15
C SER A 31 68.32 6.06 17.25
N VAL A 32 67.42 5.24 16.71
CA VAL A 32 65.97 5.38 16.84
C VAL A 32 65.48 4.57 18.03
N ARG A 33 66.10 4.81 19.19
CA ARG A 33 65.56 4.34 20.46
C ARG A 33 64.32 5.18 20.77
N VAL A 34 63.21 4.53 21.07
CA VAL A 34 62.00 5.20 21.52
C VAL A 34 62.30 5.90 22.87
N PRO A 35 61.93 7.17 23.06
CA PRO A 35 62.16 7.88 24.34
C PRO A 35 61.59 7.11 25.53
N ASP A 36 62.31 7.12 26.66
CA ASP A 36 61.95 6.28 27.82
C ASP A 36 60.54 6.57 28.35
N ALA A 37 60.04 7.81 28.25
CA ALA A 37 58.68 8.17 28.62
C ALA A 37 57.60 7.53 27.72
N ALA A 38 57.85 7.45 26.41
CA ALA A 38 56.96 6.80 25.45
C ALA A 38 57.04 5.26 25.59
N ALA A 39 58.26 4.74 25.76
CA ALA A 39 58.51 3.33 26.03
C ALA A 39 57.79 2.85 27.30
N GLY A 40 57.81 3.63 28.38
CA GLY A 40 57.10 3.32 29.63
C GLY A 40 55.57 3.23 29.45
N ARG A 41 54.97 4.15 28.67
CA ARG A 41 53.53 4.09 28.35
C ARG A 41 53.17 2.87 27.50
N MET A 42 54.01 2.54 26.54
CA MET A 42 53.86 1.38 25.66
C MET A 42 54.01 0.07 26.43
N LEU A 43 54.99 0.01 27.33
CA LEU A 43 55.21 -1.08 28.28
C LEU A 43 53.96 -1.36 29.13
N GLN A 44 53.40 -0.32 29.74
CA GLN A 44 52.23 -0.44 30.60
C GLN A 44 51.02 -1.00 29.84
N LYS A 45 50.86 -0.65 28.56
CA LYS A 45 49.76 -1.12 27.72
C LYS A 45 49.96 -2.57 27.24
N LEU A 46 51.19 -2.99 26.99
CA LEU A 46 51.52 -4.32 26.45
C LEU A 46 51.72 -5.40 27.53
N ARG A 47 52.11 -5.01 28.75
CA ARG A 47 52.38 -5.94 29.85
C ARG A 47 51.16 -6.82 30.13
N GLY A 48 51.36 -8.14 30.09
CA GLY A 48 50.33 -9.15 30.38
C GLY A 48 49.26 -9.30 29.29
N LYS A 49 49.41 -8.66 28.12
CA LYS A 49 48.48 -8.80 27.00
C LYS A 49 49.00 -9.85 26.03
N SER A 50 48.19 -10.86 25.72
CA SER A 50 48.51 -11.92 24.74
C SER A 50 47.95 -11.64 23.35
N GLU A 51 47.25 -10.51 23.18
CA GLU A 51 46.61 -10.14 21.92
C GLU A 51 46.94 -8.70 21.56
N PHE A 52 47.60 -8.52 20.42
CA PHE A 52 47.97 -7.20 19.91
C PHE A 52 48.32 -7.30 18.43
N THR A 53 48.31 -6.15 17.75
CA THR A 53 48.64 -6.04 16.33
C THR A 53 49.71 -4.97 16.14
N ILE A 54 50.76 -5.31 15.39
CA ILE A 54 51.76 -4.36 14.91
C ILE A 54 51.35 -3.93 13.52
N ALA A 55 51.08 -2.64 13.33
CA ALA A 55 50.59 -2.08 12.08
C ALA A 55 51.53 -0.95 11.62
N LEU A 56 51.96 -0.97 10.36
CA LEU A 56 52.77 0.09 9.77
C LEU A 56 52.62 0.17 8.25
N THR A 57 53.08 1.28 7.65
CA THR A 57 53.27 1.41 6.21
C THR A 57 54.74 1.60 5.92
N LEU A 58 55.32 0.83 5.02
CA LEU A 58 56.76 0.86 4.75
C LEU A 58 57.10 0.80 3.26
N ARG A 59 58.25 1.34 2.90
CA ARG A 59 58.91 1.15 1.60
C ARG A 59 60.36 0.80 1.85
N GLN A 60 60.77 -0.42 1.53
CA GLN A 60 62.11 -0.94 1.83
C GLN A 60 62.98 -1.04 0.58
N GLU A 61 64.26 -0.68 0.69
CA GLU A 61 65.23 -0.84 -0.39
C GLU A 61 65.44 -2.31 -0.77
N LYS A 62 65.66 -2.57 -2.08
CA LYS A 62 65.86 -3.93 -2.59
C LYS A 62 67.02 -4.64 -1.90
N LEU A 63 66.83 -5.92 -1.58
CA LEU A 63 67.81 -6.78 -0.91
C LEU A 63 68.25 -6.32 0.51
N ASN A 64 67.66 -5.25 1.06
CA ASN A 64 67.94 -4.87 2.44
C ASN A 64 67.33 -5.87 3.42
N SER A 65 68.12 -6.33 4.39
CA SER A 65 67.59 -7.04 5.57
C SER A 65 67.65 -6.09 6.75
N GLY A 66 66.48 -5.78 7.34
CA GLY A 66 66.34 -4.74 8.36
C GLY A 66 65.24 -5.06 9.35
N VAL A 67 65.41 -4.59 10.58
CA VAL A 67 64.44 -4.76 11.66
C VAL A 67 63.45 -3.61 11.64
N ILE A 68 62.16 -3.94 11.59
CA ILE A 68 61.07 -2.97 11.60
C ILE A 68 60.82 -2.47 13.03
N LEU A 69 60.65 -3.41 13.95
CA LEU A 69 60.39 -3.16 15.37
C LEU A 69 61.18 -4.17 16.20
N SER A 70 61.81 -3.72 17.26
CA SER A 70 62.56 -4.57 18.18
C SER A 70 62.31 -4.17 19.63
N ILE A 71 61.96 -5.15 20.47
CA ILE A 71 61.79 -5.00 21.92
C ILE A 71 62.82 -5.91 22.59
N HIS A 72 63.79 -5.29 23.26
CA HIS A 72 64.87 -6.00 23.95
C HIS A 72 64.82 -5.76 25.44
N HIS A 73 65.09 -6.82 26.18
CA HIS A 73 65.42 -6.77 27.59
C HIS A 73 66.86 -7.24 27.77
N ARG A 74 67.78 -6.30 28.01
CA ARG A 74 69.23 -6.56 28.04
C ARG A 74 69.69 -7.18 26.72
N GLU A 75 70.18 -8.42 26.75
CA GLU A 75 70.65 -9.17 25.57
C GLU A 75 69.56 -10.10 24.96
N GLN A 76 68.37 -10.14 25.56
CA GLN A 76 67.28 -11.03 25.14
C GLN A 76 66.27 -10.29 24.24
N ARG A 77 65.94 -10.90 23.10
CA ARG A 77 64.91 -10.41 22.17
C ARG A 77 63.55 -10.90 22.64
N LEU A 78 62.75 -10.01 23.23
CA LEU A 78 61.40 -10.36 23.69
C LEU A 78 60.44 -10.49 22.51
N LEU A 79 60.51 -9.52 21.59
CA LEU A 79 59.71 -9.46 20.37
C LEU A 79 60.48 -8.69 19.31
N GLU A 80 60.62 -9.24 18.11
CA GLU A 80 61.30 -8.57 17.00
C GLU A 80 60.63 -8.93 15.68
N LEU A 81 60.29 -7.90 14.89
CA LEU A 81 59.78 -8.04 13.54
C LEU A 81 60.88 -7.62 12.55
N GLU A 82 61.36 -8.58 11.77
CA GLU A 82 62.43 -8.39 10.78
C GLU A 82 61.89 -8.61 9.36
N SER A 83 62.32 -7.77 8.41
CA SER A 83 62.12 -7.99 6.99
C SER A 83 63.46 -8.30 6.33
N SER A 84 63.60 -9.50 5.78
CA SER A 84 64.81 -9.98 5.11
C SER A 84 64.64 -9.94 3.59
N GLY A 85 65.10 -8.85 2.96
CA GLY A 85 65.05 -8.70 1.51
C GLY A 85 65.96 -9.66 0.74
N GLN A 86 67.02 -10.19 1.37
CA GLN A 86 67.89 -11.18 0.72
C GLN A 86 67.25 -12.57 0.60
N LYS A 87 66.40 -12.93 1.57
CA LYS A 87 65.70 -14.22 1.58
C LYS A 87 64.24 -14.11 1.16
N SER A 88 63.74 -12.89 0.92
CA SER A 88 62.33 -12.59 0.65
C SER A 88 61.41 -13.16 1.73
N GLU A 89 61.73 -12.86 2.99
CA GLU A 89 61.04 -13.36 4.17
C GLU A 89 60.73 -12.24 5.17
N VAL A 90 59.57 -12.33 5.81
CA VAL A 90 59.23 -11.58 7.03
C VAL A 90 59.37 -12.54 8.21
N ARG A 91 60.08 -12.14 9.26
CA ARG A 91 60.34 -12.98 10.43
C ARG A 91 59.83 -12.33 11.69
N LEU A 92 59.08 -13.10 12.48
CA LEU A 92 58.64 -12.71 13.80
C LEU A 92 59.38 -13.54 14.84
N HIS A 93 60.24 -12.90 15.62
CA HIS A 93 60.92 -13.51 16.74
C HIS A 93 60.18 -13.16 18.03
N PHE A 94 59.91 -14.15 18.88
CA PHE A 94 59.31 -13.91 20.19
C PHE A 94 59.74 -14.95 21.21
N GLN A 95 59.66 -14.60 22.49
CA GLN A 95 59.95 -15.52 23.59
C GLN A 95 58.68 -16.22 24.08
N THR A 96 58.81 -17.45 24.57
CA THR A 96 57.71 -18.22 25.16
C THR A 96 57.92 -18.42 26.67
N LYS A 97 56.91 -18.91 27.41
CA LYS A 97 56.97 -19.14 28.88
C LYS A 97 58.14 -20.02 29.34
N GLY A 98 58.69 -20.88 28.47
CA GLY A 98 59.88 -21.70 28.75
C GLY A 98 61.21 -20.98 28.50
N GLN A 99 61.21 -19.66 28.30
CA GLN A 99 62.35 -18.85 27.85
C GLN A 99 62.99 -19.29 26.52
N GLN A 100 62.30 -20.12 25.75
CA GLN A 100 62.73 -20.51 24.41
C GLN A 100 62.38 -19.41 23.41
N THR A 101 63.37 -19.03 22.60
CA THR A 101 63.21 -18.08 21.49
C THR A 101 62.63 -18.82 20.29
N TYR A 102 61.44 -18.41 19.84
CA TYR A 102 60.78 -18.95 18.66
C TYR A 102 60.86 -17.94 17.50
N THR A 103 60.99 -18.45 16.27
CA THR A 103 61.03 -17.62 15.05
C THR A 103 60.02 -18.14 14.05
N GLU A 104 58.99 -17.36 13.77
CA GLU A 104 58.04 -17.65 12.71
C GLU A 104 58.48 -16.97 11.41
N ILE A 105 58.52 -17.71 10.30
CA ILE A 105 59.01 -17.23 9.01
C ILE A 105 57.85 -17.22 8.01
N PHE A 106 57.59 -16.05 7.44
CA PHE A 106 56.61 -15.82 6.40
C PHE A 106 57.32 -15.53 5.07
N PRO A 107 57.25 -16.43 4.08
CA PRO A 107 57.84 -16.19 2.75
C PRO A 107 57.10 -15.05 2.02
N TYR A 108 57.56 -13.81 2.17
CA TYR A 108 56.99 -12.65 1.51
C TYR A 108 58.06 -11.57 1.29
N MET A 109 58.09 -11.01 0.09
CA MET A 109 59.05 -9.99 -0.31
C MET A 109 58.50 -8.59 -0.05
N LEU A 110 58.97 -7.91 1.00
CA LEU A 110 58.69 -6.49 1.26
C LEU A 110 59.76 -5.53 0.70
N ALA A 111 60.94 -6.06 0.38
CA ALA A 111 62.10 -5.30 -0.09
C ALA A 111 62.10 -5.18 -1.61
N ASP A 112 61.07 -4.57 -2.17
CA ASP A 112 60.88 -4.39 -3.62
C ASP A 112 60.94 -2.91 -4.06
N ASN A 113 61.15 -2.00 -3.10
CA ASN A 113 61.11 -0.55 -3.23
C ASN A 113 59.71 0.04 -3.54
N GLN A 114 58.64 -0.69 -3.25
CA GLN A 114 57.26 -0.22 -3.28
C GLN A 114 56.71 0.01 -1.87
N TRP A 115 55.61 0.75 -1.80
CA TRP A 115 54.90 0.98 -0.55
C TRP A 115 54.01 -0.21 -0.21
N HIS A 116 54.15 -0.73 0.99
CA HIS A 116 53.33 -1.80 1.54
C HIS A 116 52.69 -1.39 2.86
N LYS A 117 51.40 -1.67 3.01
CA LYS A 117 50.70 -1.64 4.29
C LYS A 117 50.85 -3.00 4.96
N VAL A 118 51.58 -3.07 6.06
CA VAL A 118 51.89 -4.32 6.75
C VAL A 118 51.25 -4.32 8.13
N SER A 119 50.52 -5.39 8.43
CA SER A 119 49.97 -5.62 9.76
C SER A 119 50.24 -7.06 10.20
N VAL A 120 50.85 -7.22 11.38
CA VAL A 120 51.09 -8.51 12.03
C VAL A 120 50.19 -8.59 13.25
N SER A 121 49.12 -9.36 13.16
CA SER A 121 48.20 -9.60 14.26
C SER A 121 48.63 -10.85 15.03
N ILE A 122 48.67 -10.74 16.35
CA ILE A 122 49.02 -11.82 17.26
C ILE A 122 47.82 -12.00 18.20
N SER A 123 47.23 -13.19 18.18
CA SER A 123 46.03 -13.55 18.94
C SER A 123 46.28 -14.86 19.69
N ALA A 124 46.82 -14.77 20.91
CA ALA A 124 47.19 -15.91 21.74
C ALA A 124 48.05 -16.96 21.01
N SER A 125 47.43 -18.00 20.44
CA SER A 125 48.09 -19.09 19.71
C SER A 125 48.09 -18.92 18.19
N HIS A 126 47.70 -17.76 17.66
CA HIS A 126 47.64 -17.49 16.23
C HIS A 126 48.41 -16.22 15.88
N VAL A 127 49.12 -16.26 14.76
CA VAL A 127 49.74 -15.08 14.15
C VAL A 127 49.29 -14.99 12.70
N ALA A 128 48.83 -13.81 12.31
CA ALA A 128 48.41 -13.52 10.95
C ALA A 128 49.19 -12.33 10.38
N LEU A 129 49.79 -12.54 9.21
CA LEU A 129 50.46 -11.50 8.43
C LEU A 129 49.51 -11.00 7.36
N TYR A 130 49.26 -9.70 7.40
CA TYR A 130 48.49 -8.96 6.42
C TYR A 130 49.42 -8.03 5.64
N VAL A 131 49.29 -8.04 4.32
CA VAL A 131 49.99 -7.11 3.43
C VAL A 131 49.00 -6.54 2.42
N ASP A 132 49.00 -5.22 2.29
CA ASP A 132 48.15 -4.46 1.35
C ASP A 132 46.66 -4.83 1.46
N CYS A 133 46.20 -4.92 2.71
CA CYS A 133 44.83 -5.30 3.07
C CYS A 133 44.42 -6.71 2.64
N ASN A 134 45.36 -7.65 2.49
CA ASN A 134 45.08 -9.06 2.25
C ASN A 134 45.70 -9.92 3.36
N LYS A 135 44.99 -10.97 3.80
CA LYS A 135 45.55 -11.97 4.72
C LYS A 135 46.48 -12.90 3.92
N ILE A 136 47.79 -12.71 4.06
CA ILE A 136 48.79 -13.47 3.31
C ILE A 136 49.04 -14.82 3.98
N TYR A 137 49.25 -14.80 5.30
CA TYR A 137 49.51 -16.01 6.09
C TYR A 137 48.78 -15.96 7.41
N GLU A 138 48.42 -17.15 7.88
CA GLU A 138 47.95 -17.42 9.24
C GLU A 138 48.68 -18.68 9.74
N ARG A 139 49.17 -18.61 10.98
CA ARG A 139 50.00 -19.64 11.60
C ARG A 139 49.55 -19.89 13.01
N VAL A 140 49.53 -21.16 13.41
CA VAL A 140 49.35 -21.57 14.80
C VAL A 140 50.73 -21.59 15.44
N VAL A 141 50.91 -20.81 16.50
CA VAL A 141 52.19 -20.65 17.19
C VAL A 141 52.02 -20.81 18.71
N ALA A 142 53.13 -21.02 19.42
CA ALA A 142 53.13 -20.94 20.88
C ALA A 142 52.82 -19.52 21.35
N VAL A 143 52.14 -19.39 22.49
CA VAL A 143 51.74 -18.08 23.04
C VAL A 143 52.97 -17.25 23.41
N PRO A 144 53.14 -16.04 22.84
CA PRO A 144 54.24 -15.15 23.21
C PRO A 144 54.16 -14.73 24.68
N LEU A 145 55.31 -14.76 25.36
CA LEU A 145 55.46 -14.25 26.72
C LEU A 145 55.56 -12.72 26.68
N MET A 146 54.50 -12.05 27.14
CA MET A 146 54.43 -10.58 27.23
C MET A 146 54.61 -10.08 28.68
N GLU A 147 55.51 -10.72 29.43
CA GLU A 147 55.97 -10.27 30.76
C GLU A 147 57.17 -9.34 30.58
N ILE A 148 56.87 -8.07 30.30
CA ILE A 148 57.89 -7.09 29.96
C ILE A 148 58.41 -6.40 31.23
N ALA A 149 59.71 -6.56 31.51
CA ALA A 149 60.43 -5.93 32.62
C ALA A 149 60.49 -4.40 32.47
N GLU A 150 60.91 -3.68 33.51
CA GLU A 150 60.94 -2.21 33.48
C GLU A 150 62.14 -1.64 32.70
N ASP A 151 63.21 -2.42 32.52
CA ASP A 151 64.44 -2.07 31.81
C ASP A 151 64.44 -2.46 30.32
N THR A 152 63.26 -2.51 29.68
CA THR A 152 63.17 -2.86 28.25
C THR A 152 63.33 -1.66 27.32
N SER A 153 64.09 -1.88 26.25
CA SER A 153 64.34 -0.90 25.20
C SER A 153 63.52 -1.20 23.96
N PHE A 154 62.90 -0.15 23.40
CA PHE A 154 62.12 -0.22 22.17
C PHE A 154 62.90 0.48 21.05
N TRP A 155 63.05 -0.22 19.92
CA TRP A 155 63.75 0.25 18.75
C TRP A 155 62.87 0.13 17.52
N VAL A 156 62.92 1.15 16.66
CA VAL A 156 62.15 1.18 15.40
C VAL A 156 63.14 1.37 14.24
N GLY A 157 63.11 0.48 13.25
CA GLY A 157 64.00 0.53 12.09
C GLY A 157 65.43 0.05 12.36
N GLN A 158 65.70 -0.46 13.55
CA GLN A 158 67.00 -1.04 13.93
C GLN A 158 66.83 -2.01 15.10
N ARG A 159 67.77 -2.95 15.25
CA ARG A 159 67.80 -3.88 16.39
C ARG A 159 68.42 -3.25 17.63
N ASN A 160 69.53 -2.56 17.42
CA ASN A 160 70.31 -1.86 18.43
C ASN A 160 71.10 -0.73 17.75
N SER A 161 72.13 -0.19 18.41
CA SER A 161 72.95 0.90 17.86
C SER A 161 73.83 0.52 16.65
N ALA A 162 74.03 -0.77 16.37
CA ALA A 162 75.00 -1.23 15.36
C ALA A 162 74.44 -2.25 14.33
N HIS A 163 73.31 -2.89 14.60
CA HIS A 163 72.82 -4.04 13.83
C HIS A 163 71.34 -3.90 13.42
N GLY A 164 70.97 -4.63 12.36
CA GLY A 164 69.58 -4.76 11.91
C GLY A 164 69.00 -3.49 11.28
N LEU A 165 69.83 -2.65 10.65
CA LEU A 165 69.39 -1.37 10.09
C LEU A 165 68.43 -1.56 8.92
N PHE A 166 67.20 -1.07 9.08
CA PHE A 166 66.22 -0.94 8.02
C PHE A 166 66.58 0.24 7.10
N LYS A 167 66.68 -0.03 5.80
CA LYS A 167 66.90 1.00 4.78
C LYS A 167 65.62 1.23 3.99
N GLY A 168 65.11 2.45 4.06
CA GLY A 168 63.85 2.80 3.42
C GLY A 168 63.09 3.90 4.15
N VAL A 169 61.75 3.83 4.07
CA VAL A 169 60.84 4.75 4.74
C VAL A 169 59.79 3.96 5.50
N MET A 170 59.47 4.38 6.72
CA MET A 170 58.35 3.85 7.50
C MET A 170 57.45 4.99 7.96
N GLN A 171 56.15 4.73 7.97
CA GLN A 171 55.09 5.65 8.36
C GLN A 171 54.05 4.91 9.20
N ASP A 172 53.41 5.63 10.12
CA ASP A 172 52.28 5.16 10.93
C ASP A 172 52.57 3.84 11.67
N VAL A 173 53.76 3.73 12.26
CA VAL A 173 54.15 2.58 13.09
C VAL A 173 53.34 2.62 14.39
N GLN A 174 52.47 1.63 14.57
CA GLN A 174 51.55 1.54 15.70
C GLN A 174 51.55 0.13 16.27
N ILE A 175 51.38 0.03 17.59
CA ILE A 175 51.03 -1.23 18.25
C ILE A 175 49.68 -1.05 18.92
N LEU A 176 48.72 -1.88 18.49
CA LEU A 176 47.33 -1.83 18.88
C LEU A 176 47.03 -3.02 19.78
N VAL A 177 46.57 -2.80 21.00
CA VAL A 177 46.26 -3.87 21.98
C VAL A 177 44.90 -4.49 21.67
N MET A 178 44.81 -5.13 20.51
CA MET A 178 43.64 -5.81 19.98
C MET A 178 44.07 -6.74 18.84
N PRO A 179 43.55 -7.98 18.75
CA PRO A 179 43.92 -8.91 17.68
C PRO A 179 43.38 -8.47 16.32
N GLN A 180 42.27 -7.74 16.26
CA GLN A 180 41.72 -7.14 15.04
C GLN A 180 42.26 -5.74 14.74
N GLY A 181 43.48 -5.43 15.21
CA GLY A 181 44.09 -4.11 15.00
C GLY A 181 44.31 -3.77 13.53
N TYR A 182 44.40 -4.76 12.63
CA TYR A 182 44.55 -4.54 11.19
C TYR A 182 43.39 -3.72 10.57
N VAL A 183 42.22 -3.71 11.24
CA VAL A 183 41.03 -2.95 10.82
C VAL A 183 41.29 -1.43 10.81
N THR A 184 42.23 -0.94 11.61
CA THR A 184 42.59 0.50 11.61
C THR A 184 43.25 0.94 10.30
N GLN A 185 43.99 0.04 9.63
CA GLN A 185 44.59 0.29 8.32
C GLN A 185 43.67 -0.12 7.16
N CYS A 186 42.83 -1.14 7.39
CA CYS A 186 42.01 -1.80 6.37
C CYS A 186 40.61 -2.14 6.94
N PRO A 187 39.67 -1.17 7.01
CA PRO A 187 38.34 -1.37 7.60
C PRO A 187 37.50 -2.42 6.87
N ASP A 188 37.70 -2.56 5.55
CA ASP A 188 36.92 -3.48 4.71
C ASP A 188 37.39 -4.95 4.79
N LEU A 189 38.54 -5.24 5.41
CA LEU A 189 39.06 -6.61 5.47
C LEU A 189 38.15 -7.55 6.30
N ASN A 190 37.37 -7.00 7.23
CA ASN A 190 36.41 -7.75 8.03
C ASN A 190 35.05 -7.99 7.30
N ARG A 191 34.87 -7.46 6.07
CA ARG A 191 33.66 -7.68 5.28
C ARG A 191 33.61 -9.03 4.55
N THR A 192 34.65 -9.85 4.65
CA THR A 192 34.71 -11.19 4.03
C THR A 192 34.06 -12.30 4.88
N CYS A 193 33.36 -11.97 5.97
CA CYS A 193 32.49 -12.93 6.66
C CYS A 193 31.10 -12.36 6.97
N PRO A 194 30.16 -12.43 6.02
CA PRO A 194 28.80 -12.85 6.31
C PRO A 194 28.77 -14.37 6.08
N THR A 195 28.80 -15.13 7.18
CA THR A 195 28.47 -16.56 7.30
C THR A 195 28.23 -17.34 6.00
N CYS A 196 29.03 -18.37 5.70
CA CYS A 196 28.88 -19.28 4.54
C CYS A 196 27.46 -19.89 4.39
N ASN A 197 26.68 -19.93 5.47
CA ASN A 197 25.27 -20.32 5.48
C ASN A 197 24.34 -19.31 4.77
N ASP A 198 24.72 -18.03 4.70
CA ASP A 198 23.91 -16.92 4.20
C ASP A 198 24.12 -16.66 2.70
N PHE A 199 25.28 -17.02 2.13
CA PHE A 199 25.48 -17.00 0.68
C PHE A 199 24.66 -18.10 -0.02
N HIS A 200 24.70 -19.33 0.50
CA HIS A 200 23.82 -20.39 0.02
C HIS A 200 22.34 -20.05 0.26
N GLY A 201 22.00 -19.42 1.38
CA GLY A 201 20.65 -18.91 1.66
C GLY A 201 20.20 -17.84 0.66
N LEU A 202 21.09 -16.92 0.28
CA LEU A 202 20.79 -15.89 -0.72
C LEU A 202 20.62 -16.50 -2.12
N VAL A 203 21.51 -17.40 -2.52
CA VAL A 203 21.41 -18.12 -3.81
C VAL A 203 20.11 -18.94 -3.87
N GLN A 204 19.75 -19.63 -2.78
CA GLN A 204 18.50 -20.39 -2.70
C GLN A 204 17.27 -19.46 -2.77
N LYS A 205 17.30 -18.31 -2.08
CA LYS A 205 16.24 -17.29 -2.18
C LYS A 205 16.14 -16.70 -3.58
N ILE A 206 17.24 -16.51 -4.30
CA ILE A 206 17.22 -16.02 -5.69
C ILE A 206 16.58 -17.07 -6.60
N MET A 207 16.94 -18.35 -6.45
CA MET A 207 16.31 -19.44 -7.21
C MET A 207 14.83 -19.58 -6.88
N GLU A 208 14.45 -19.42 -5.61
CA GLU A 208 13.05 -19.45 -5.16
C GLU A 208 12.25 -18.25 -5.71
N LEU A 209 12.84 -17.06 -5.72
CA LEU A 209 12.25 -15.86 -6.35
C LEU A 209 12.09 -16.04 -7.87
N GLN A 210 13.07 -16.64 -8.55
CA GLN A 210 12.97 -16.96 -9.97
C GLN A 210 11.86 -17.97 -10.26
N ASP A 211 11.70 -19.00 -9.41
CA ASP A 211 10.62 -19.98 -9.52
C ASP A 211 9.24 -19.35 -9.27
N ILE A 212 9.12 -18.51 -8.23
CA ILE A 212 7.90 -17.76 -7.96
C ILE A 212 7.57 -16.87 -9.15
N LEU A 213 8.54 -16.12 -9.69
CA LEU A 213 8.35 -15.24 -10.84
C LEU A 213 7.86 -16.01 -12.07
N ALA A 214 8.47 -17.17 -12.36
CA ALA A 214 8.05 -18.04 -13.47
C ALA A 214 6.62 -18.58 -13.26
N LYS A 215 6.30 -19.05 -12.04
CA LYS A 215 4.95 -19.52 -11.68
C LYS A 215 3.91 -18.40 -11.75
N THR A 216 4.23 -17.20 -11.28
CA THR A 216 3.32 -16.05 -11.36
C THR A 216 3.12 -15.60 -12.79
N SER A 217 4.17 -15.59 -13.62
CA SER A 217 4.09 -15.26 -15.04
C SER A 217 3.20 -16.26 -15.78
N SER A 218 3.35 -17.57 -15.52
CA SER A 218 2.48 -18.60 -16.10
C SER A 218 1.02 -18.49 -15.63
N LYS A 219 0.78 -18.24 -14.33
CA LYS A 219 -0.58 -18.00 -13.81
C LYS A 219 -1.21 -16.75 -14.40
N LEU A 220 -0.42 -15.69 -14.60
CA LEU A 220 -0.88 -14.44 -15.20
C LEU A 220 -1.24 -14.66 -16.67
N SER A 221 -0.38 -15.34 -17.44
CA SER A 221 -0.67 -15.72 -18.83
C SER A 221 -1.94 -16.56 -18.94
N LEU A 222 -2.15 -17.54 -18.05
CA LEU A 222 -3.38 -18.34 -18.02
C LEU A 222 -4.60 -17.50 -17.64
N ALA A 223 -4.46 -16.56 -16.70
CA ALA A 223 -5.53 -15.66 -16.30
C ALA A 223 -5.90 -14.69 -17.43
N GLU A 224 -4.90 -14.14 -18.13
CA GLU A 224 -5.09 -13.29 -19.31
C GLU A 224 -5.80 -14.04 -20.45
N GLU A 225 -5.46 -15.31 -20.69
CA GLU A 225 -6.12 -16.13 -21.70
C GLU A 225 -7.57 -16.48 -21.33
N LYS A 226 -7.83 -16.77 -20.05
CA LYS A 226 -9.20 -16.90 -19.54
C LYS A 226 -10.00 -15.60 -19.65
N MET A 227 -9.38 -14.47 -19.34
CA MET A 227 -10.00 -13.14 -19.47
C MET A 227 -10.30 -12.79 -20.93
N LYS A 228 -9.40 -13.10 -21.87
CA LYS A 228 -9.68 -13.00 -23.32
C LYS A 228 -10.85 -13.89 -23.74
N GLY A 229 -10.99 -15.07 -23.13
CA GLY A 229 -12.18 -15.91 -23.26
C GLY A 229 -13.46 -15.24 -22.76
N LEU A 230 -13.41 -14.56 -21.61
CA LEU A 230 -14.53 -13.81 -21.06
C LEU A 230 -14.85 -12.52 -21.82
N ASP A 231 -13.87 -11.86 -22.46
CA ASP A 231 -14.13 -10.71 -23.34
C ASP A 231 -14.99 -11.10 -24.57
N SER A 232 -14.97 -12.38 -24.96
CA SER A 232 -15.88 -12.93 -25.98
C SER A 232 -17.28 -13.28 -25.45
N CYS A 233 -17.50 -13.23 -24.13
CA CYS A 233 -18.81 -13.42 -23.54
C CYS A 233 -19.61 -12.12 -23.66
N TYR A 234 -20.49 -12.08 -24.67
CA TYR A 234 -21.51 -11.05 -24.80
C TYR A 234 -22.48 -11.15 -23.62
N CYS A 235 -22.34 -10.27 -22.63
CA CYS A 235 -23.35 -10.10 -21.59
C CYS A 235 -24.53 -9.34 -22.21
N GLU A 236 -25.60 -10.05 -22.56
CA GLU A 236 -26.83 -9.43 -23.05
C GLU A 236 -27.40 -8.55 -21.93
N ARG A 237 -27.24 -7.23 -22.07
CA ARG A 237 -27.76 -6.26 -21.12
C ARG A 237 -29.27 -6.24 -21.26
N THR A 238 -29.95 -6.76 -20.25
CA THR A 238 -31.40 -6.89 -20.23
C THR A 238 -31.96 -6.29 -18.95
N CYS A 239 -33.18 -5.77 -19.02
CA CYS A 239 -33.93 -5.25 -17.90
C CYS A 239 -35.13 -6.16 -17.62
N HIS A 240 -35.31 -6.59 -16.38
CA HIS A 240 -36.46 -7.42 -15.97
C HIS A 240 -37.49 -6.55 -15.24
N VAL A 241 -38.67 -6.38 -15.83
CA VAL A 241 -39.74 -5.53 -15.29
C VAL A 241 -41.06 -6.27 -15.33
N LYS A 242 -41.75 -6.38 -14.18
CA LYS A 242 -43.07 -7.02 -14.06
C LYS A 242 -43.15 -8.41 -14.72
N GLY A 243 -42.06 -9.18 -14.68
CA GLY A 243 -41.96 -10.53 -15.27
C GLY A 243 -41.61 -10.57 -16.78
N VAL A 244 -41.41 -9.43 -17.44
CA VAL A 244 -41.02 -9.32 -18.84
C VAL A 244 -39.54 -8.90 -18.94
N THR A 245 -38.82 -9.48 -19.90
CA THR A 245 -37.41 -9.15 -20.18
C THR A 245 -37.31 -8.23 -21.38
N TYR A 246 -36.75 -7.03 -21.17
CA TYR A 246 -36.46 -6.04 -22.21
C TYR A 246 -34.98 -6.06 -22.56
N ARG A 247 -34.65 -5.99 -23.84
CA ARG A 247 -33.28 -5.87 -24.33
C ARG A 247 -32.77 -4.43 -24.24
N GLU A 248 -31.46 -4.25 -24.30
CA GLU A 248 -30.81 -2.94 -24.43
C GLU A 248 -31.47 -2.10 -25.55
N GLU A 249 -31.71 -0.81 -25.27
CA GLU A 249 -32.39 0.18 -26.13
C GLU A 249 -33.87 -0.09 -26.42
N GLN A 250 -34.43 -1.19 -25.92
CA GLN A 250 -35.85 -1.45 -26.08
C GLN A 250 -36.67 -0.47 -25.23
N THR A 251 -37.72 0.09 -25.84
CA THR A 251 -38.66 1.02 -25.20
C THR A 251 -40.01 0.35 -24.98
N TRP A 252 -40.70 0.75 -23.90
CA TRP A 252 -42.07 0.33 -23.61
C TRP A 252 -42.82 1.40 -22.81
N THR A 253 -44.14 1.32 -22.84
CA THR A 253 -45.01 2.20 -22.06
C THR A 253 -45.44 1.50 -20.78
N ASP A 254 -45.21 2.12 -19.62
CA ASP A 254 -45.75 1.69 -18.32
C ASP A 254 -46.69 2.79 -17.80
N GLY A 255 -47.98 2.63 -18.07
CA GLY A 255 -49.01 3.64 -17.80
C GLY A 255 -48.75 4.96 -18.56
N CYS A 256 -48.46 6.03 -17.83
CA CYS A 256 -48.16 7.36 -18.38
C CYS A 256 -46.66 7.69 -18.48
N LYS A 257 -45.81 6.65 -18.51
CA LYS A 257 -44.36 6.78 -18.64
C LYS A 257 -43.84 5.99 -19.83
N ASN A 258 -42.88 6.56 -20.54
CA ASN A 258 -42.10 5.87 -21.55
C ASN A 258 -40.77 5.43 -20.91
N CYS A 259 -40.54 4.13 -20.90
CA CYS A 259 -39.39 3.52 -20.26
C CYS A 259 -38.46 2.90 -21.30
N THR A 260 -37.16 3.02 -21.08
CA THR A 260 -36.11 2.47 -21.94
C THR A 260 -35.15 1.65 -21.10
N CYS A 261 -34.78 0.47 -21.59
CA CYS A 261 -33.72 -0.31 -20.98
C CYS A 261 -32.36 0.22 -21.47
N SER A 262 -31.57 0.75 -20.55
CA SER A 262 -30.25 1.30 -20.85
C SER A 262 -29.23 0.79 -19.84
N ASN A 263 -28.24 0.07 -20.35
CA ASN A 263 -27.16 -0.56 -19.63
C ASN A 263 -27.65 -1.47 -18.48
N GLY A 264 -28.68 -2.28 -18.75
CA GLY A 264 -29.33 -3.13 -17.75
C GLY A 264 -30.13 -2.38 -16.67
N THR A 265 -30.33 -1.07 -16.84
CA THR A 265 -31.12 -0.22 -15.93
C THR A 265 -32.33 0.36 -16.65
N VAL A 266 -33.48 0.38 -15.99
CA VAL A 266 -34.71 0.98 -16.52
C VAL A 266 -34.68 2.49 -16.32
N ARG A 267 -34.86 3.26 -17.39
CA ARG A 267 -35.02 4.73 -17.33
C ARG A 267 -36.39 5.12 -17.85
N CYS A 268 -37.22 5.74 -17.02
CA CYS A 268 -38.58 6.13 -17.39
C CYS A 268 -38.76 7.65 -17.37
N GLU A 269 -39.40 8.17 -18.40
CA GLU A 269 -39.74 9.58 -18.54
C GLU A 269 -41.26 9.76 -18.69
N LYS A 270 -41.82 10.85 -18.16
CA LYS A 270 -43.25 11.13 -18.26
C LYS A 270 -43.64 11.44 -19.71
N ILE A 271 -44.78 10.91 -20.15
CA ILE A 271 -45.32 11.23 -21.47
C ILE A 271 -45.86 12.66 -21.46
N LEU A 272 -45.44 13.48 -22.41
CA LEU A 272 -45.95 14.84 -22.60
C LEU A 272 -47.10 14.78 -23.62
N CYS A 273 -48.31 15.15 -23.18
CA CYS A 273 -49.45 15.17 -24.07
C CYS A 273 -49.47 16.42 -24.96
N PRO A 274 -49.72 16.28 -26.27
CA PRO A 274 -49.83 17.41 -27.17
C PRO A 274 -51.08 18.24 -26.83
N LEU A 275 -50.97 19.57 -26.96
CA LEU A 275 -52.12 20.47 -26.90
C LEU A 275 -52.77 20.52 -28.30
N PHE A 276 -54.06 20.20 -28.40
CA PHE A 276 -54.81 20.29 -29.65
C PHE A 276 -56.29 20.57 -29.36
N GLU A 277 -56.96 21.17 -30.34
CA GLU A 277 -58.41 21.36 -30.36
C GLU A 277 -59.04 20.22 -31.17
N CYS A 278 -60.12 19.65 -30.64
CA CYS A 278 -60.85 18.60 -31.33
C CYS A 278 -61.78 19.17 -32.41
N PRO A 279 -61.90 18.52 -33.59
CA PRO A 279 -62.81 18.96 -34.64
C PRO A 279 -64.27 18.90 -34.19
N ASP A 280 -65.14 19.68 -34.86
CA ASP A 280 -66.56 19.75 -34.54
C ASP A 280 -67.22 18.35 -34.49
N GLY A 281 -68.00 18.12 -33.43
CA GLY A 281 -68.64 16.81 -33.20
C GLY A 281 -67.74 15.77 -32.51
N THR A 282 -66.56 16.17 -32.04
CA THR A 282 -65.69 15.35 -31.18
C THR A 282 -65.27 16.09 -29.92
N THR A 283 -64.90 15.37 -28.88
CA THR A 283 -64.46 15.94 -27.60
C THR A 283 -63.25 15.17 -27.05
N PRO A 284 -62.30 15.84 -26.40
CA PRO A 284 -61.12 15.18 -25.86
C PRO A 284 -61.52 14.27 -24.68
N ALA A 285 -61.29 12.98 -24.84
CA ALA A 285 -61.62 11.97 -23.84
C ALA A 285 -60.46 11.00 -23.64
N TYR A 286 -60.36 10.44 -22.43
CA TYR A 286 -59.39 9.39 -22.16
C TYR A 286 -59.91 8.07 -22.71
N VAL A 287 -59.06 7.38 -23.48
CA VAL A 287 -59.33 6.05 -24.00
C VAL A 287 -58.63 5.03 -23.09
N THR A 288 -59.24 3.86 -22.90
CA THR A 288 -58.64 2.79 -22.09
C THR A 288 -57.28 2.41 -22.65
N GLY A 289 -56.25 2.48 -21.81
CA GLY A 289 -54.88 2.10 -22.16
C GLY A 289 -54.03 3.22 -22.78
N THR A 290 -54.59 4.41 -23.04
CA THR A 290 -53.81 5.56 -23.53
C THR A 290 -53.56 6.57 -22.41
N CYS A 291 -52.38 7.21 -22.43
CA CYS A 291 -52.06 8.23 -21.42
C CYS A 291 -52.72 9.58 -21.74
N CYS A 292 -52.75 9.96 -23.02
CA CYS A 292 -53.26 11.25 -23.45
C CYS A 292 -54.71 11.18 -23.89
N LYS A 293 -55.44 12.30 -23.78
CA LYS A 293 -56.78 12.41 -24.34
C LYS A 293 -56.70 12.30 -25.85
N GLU A 294 -57.71 11.69 -26.44
CA GLU A 294 -57.90 11.60 -27.90
C GLU A 294 -59.28 12.16 -28.25
N CYS A 295 -59.46 12.66 -29.47
CA CYS A 295 -60.77 13.14 -29.91
C CYS A 295 -61.71 11.96 -30.13
N GLN A 296 -62.67 11.79 -29.23
CA GLN A 296 -63.73 10.80 -29.35
C GLN A 296 -64.98 11.44 -29.93
N LEU A 297 -65.75 10.67 -30.69
CA LEU A 297 -67.07 11.10 -31.15
C LEU A 297 -67.93 11.44 -29.93
N MET A 298 -68.67 12.54 -30.02
CA MET A 298 -69.54 12.98 -28.93
C MET A 298 -71.01 12.99 -29.36
N CYS A 299 -71.90 12.72 -28.41
CA CYS A 299 -73.33 12.93 -28.51
C CYS A 299 -73.74 14.06 -27.56
N LEU A 300 -74.50 15.04 -28.07
CA LEU A 300 -75.12 16.07 -27.24
C LEU A 300 -76.52 15.62 -26.84
N PHE A 301 -76.74 15.39 -25.55
CA PHE A 301 -78.01 14.88 -25.05
C PHE A 301 -78.45 15.66 -23.81
N SER A 302 -79.59 16.35 -23.88
CA SER A 302 -80.16 17.15 -22.78
C SER A 302 -79.16 18.13 -22.12
N GLY A 303 -78.26 18.71 -22.93
CA GLY A 303 -77.21 19.64 -22.46
C GLY A 303 -75.95 18.97 -21.90
N GLN A 304 -75.89 17.65 -21.85
CA GLN A 304 -74.70 16.87 -21.48
C GLN A 304 -73.95 16.38 -22.73
N THR A 305 -72.63 16.38 -22.66
CA THR A 305 -71.76 15.81 -23.69
C THR A 305 -71.35 14.40 -23.26
N LEU A 306 -71.77 13.40 -24.02
CA LEU A 306 -71.41 11.99 -23.79
C LEU A 306 -70.43 11.55 -24.88
N VAL A 307 -69.39 10.82 -24.50
CA VAL A 307 -68.46 10.23 -25.49
C VAL A 307 -69.02 8.89 -25.99
N ASP A 308 -68.57 8.47 -27.16
CA ASP A 308 -68.95 7.18 -27.75
C ASP A 308 -68.80 6.02 -26.73
N GLY A 309 -69.84 5.20 -26.60
CA GLY A 309 -69.96 4.12 -25.62
C GLY A 309 -70.45 4.52 -24.23
N GLN A 310 -70.48 5.81 -23.87
CA GLN A 310 -71.08 6.24 -22.59
C GLN A 310 -72.60 6.09 -22.59
N ARG A 311 -73.12 5.72 -21.43
CA ARG A 311 -74.54 5.52 -21.19
C ARG A 311 -75.10 6.61 -20.28
N CYS A 312 -76.35 6.98 -20.52
CA CYS A 312 -77.07 7.95 -19.72
C CYS A 312 -78.51 7.47 -19.49
N ALA A 313 -78.91 7.42 -18.22
CA ALA A 313 -80.23 7.03 -17.77
C ALA A 313 -81.12 8.27 -17.62
N VAL A 314 -82.26 8.27 -18.30
CA VAL A 314 -83.29 9.30 -18.18
C VAL A 314 -84.44 8.75 -17.36
N HIS A 315 -84.72 9.39 -16.23
CA HIS A 315 -85.79 9.02 -15.31
C HIS A 315 -86.99 9.94 -15.51
N ASP A 316 -88.15 9.38 -15.85
CA ASP A 316 -89.41 10.13 -15.91
C ASP A 316 -90.06 10.16 -14.51
N PRO A 317 -90.14 11.33 -13.84
CA PRO A 317 -90.65 11.45 -12.48
C PRO A 317 -92.17 11.21 -12.37
N THR A 318 -92.91 11.22 -13.47
CA THR A 318 -94.37 11.05 -13.49
C THR A 318 -94.80 9.62 -13.84
N ALA A 319 -94.05 8.93 -14.70
CA ALA A 319 -94.34 7.58 -15.15
C ALA A 319 -93.56 6.48 -14.43
N GLY A 320 -92.53 6.83 -13.65
CA GLY A 320 -91.66 5.85 -12.99
C GLY A 320 -90.83 5.00 -13.96
N LEU A 321 -90.76 5.41 -15.23
CA LEU A 321 -90.03 4.72 -16.29
C LEU A 321 -88.60 5.28 -16.35
N CYS A 322 -87.62 4.39 -16.36
CA CYS A 322 -86.24 4.73 -16.69
C CYS A 322 -85.89 4.23 -18.09
N GLN A 323 -85.34 5.12 -18.92
CA GLN A 323 -84.86 4.78 -20.25
C GLN A 323 -83.36 5.00 -20.31
N LEU A 324 -82.63 3.95 -20.68
CA LEU A 324 -81.19 3.98 -20.85
C LEU A 324 -80.84 4.28 -22.30
N PHE A 325 -79.96 5.25 -22.52
CA PHE A 325 -79.44 5.59 -23.82
C PHE A 325 -77.91 5.42 -23.85
N GLU A 326 -77.37 5.06 -24.99
CA GLU A 326 -75.93 4.91 -25.25
C GLU A 326 -75.55 5.78 -26.44
N CYS A 327 -74.45 6.53 -26.30
CA CYS A 327 -73.90 7.28 -27.42
C CYS A 327 -73.20 6.31 -28.38
N LYS A 328 -73.68 6.23 -29.63
CA LYS A 328 -73.01 5.49 -30.72
C LYS A 328 -73.02 6.33 -31.98
N ASP A 329 -71.87 6.49 -32.60
CA ASP A 329 -71.72 7.15 -33.91
C ASP A 329 -72.34 8.57 -33.96
N ARG A 330 -72.17 9.35 -32.88
CA ARG A 330 -72.72 10.73 -32.67
C ARG A 330 -74.23 10.80 -32.46
N THR A 331 -74.93 9.67 -32.45
CA THR A 331 -76.36 9.60 -32.17
C THR A 331 -76.66 8.84 -30.87
N MET A 332 -77.72 9.25 -30.18
CA MET A 332 -78.15 8.55 -28.96
C MET A 332 -79.05 7.38 -29.34
N HIS A 333 -78.61 6.17 -29.00
CA HIS A 333 -79.37 4.95 -29.22
C HIS A 333 -80.00 4.48 -27.91
N ARG A 334 -81.30 4.15 -27.94
CA ARG A 334 -81.98 3.58 -26.78
C ARG A 334 -81.52 2.13 -26.58
N VAL A 335 -81.05 1.81 -25.38
CA VAL A 335 -80.70 0.45 -24.97
C VAL A 335 -81.98 -0.30 -24.64
N THR A 336 -82.28 -1.36 -25.39
CA THR A 336 -83.52 -2.13 -25.24
C THR A 336 -83.42 -3.33 -24.28
N ASP A 337 -82.19 -3.78 -23.98
CA ASP A 337 -81.92 -4.78 -22.94
C ASP A 337 -81.64 -4.05 -21.62
N THR A 338 -82.66 -3.88 -20.81
CA THR A 338 -82.51 -3.51 -19.41
C THR A 338 -82.77 -4.76 -18.58
N GLU A 339 -81.74 -5.30 -17.93
CA GLU A 339 -81.91 -6.42 -16.99
C GLU A 339 -82.90 -6.03 -15.89
N ASP A 340 -83.70 -7.00 -15.44
CA ASP A 340 -84.60 -6.80 -14.31
C ASP A 340 -83.80 -6.38 -13.08
N CYS A 341 -84.12 -5.22 -12.51
CA CYS A 341 -83.33 -4.67 -11.42
C CYS A 341 -83.40 -5.57 -10.18
N PRO A 342 -82.26 -5.78 -9.49
CA PRO A 342 -82.22 -6.58 -8.29
C PRO A 342 -83.08 -5.94 -7.19
N GLN A 343 -83.73 -6.77 -6.38
CA GLN A 343 -84.49 -6.30 -5.22
C GLN A 343 -83.55 -5.71 -4.18
N LEU A 344 -83.76 -4.44 -3.84
CA LEU A 344 -82.94 -3.72 -2.86
C LEU A 344 -83.43 -3.99 -1.44
N THR A 345 -82.49 -4.15 -0.50
CA THR A 345 -82.77 -4.42 0.92
C THR A 345 -82.97 -3.14 1.75
N CYS A 346 -82.78 -1.96 1.15
CA CYS A 346 -82.90 -0.67 1.81
C CYS A 346 -84.25 0.02 1.55
N ALA A 347 -84.61 0.96 2.43
CA ALA A 347 -85.80 1.78 2.28
C ALA A 347 -85.69 2.72 1.07
N GLU A 348 -86.83 3.13 0.49
CA GLU A 348 -86.86 4.03 -0.68
C GLU A 348 -86.12 5.37 -0.44
N SER A 349 -86.07 5.85 0.81
CA SER A 349 -85.34 7.06 1.19
C SER A 349 -83.82 6.92 1.07
N ASP A 350 -83.30 5.70 1.11
CA ASP A 350 -81.87 5.39 1.01
C ASP A 350 -81.48 4.87 -0.38
N GLN A 351 -82.42 4.88 -1.34
CA GLN A 351 -82.14 4.48 -2.71
C GLN A 351 -81.58 5.66 -3.52
N ILE A 352 -80.46 5.42 -4.19
CA ILE A 352 -79.74 6.40 -4.98
C ILE A 352 -79.98 6.10 -6.46
N THR A 353 -80.42 7.12 -7.20
CA THR A 353 -80.57 7.08 -8.66
C THR A 353 -79.23 7.37 -9.32
N LEU A 354 -78.82 6.51 -10.24
CA LEU A 354 -77.60 6.65 -11.00
C LEU A 354 -77.86 7.30 -12.36
N THR A 355 -76.84 7.94 -12.91
CA THR A 355 -76.90 8.63 -14.21
C THR A 355 -76.47 7.74 -15.36
N ASP A 356 -75.76 6.64 -15.12
CA ASP A 356 -75.21 5.72 -16.13
C ASP A 356 -76.04 4.43 -16.31
N ARG A 357 -76.98 4.15 -15.39
CA ARG A 357 -77.83 2.95 -15.40
C ARG A 357 -79.18 3.20 -14.72
N CYS A 358 -80.17 2.37 -15.07
CA CYS A 358 -81.53 2.52 -14.55
C CYS A 358 -81.75 1.93 -13.15
N CYS A 359 -81.02 0.88 -12.79
CA CYS A 359 -81.18 0.25 -11.49
C CYS A 359 -80.60 1.14 -10.38
N LYS A 360 -81.42 1.42 -9.38
CA LYS A 360 -81.02 2.14 -8.18
C LYS A 360 -80.12 1.26 -7.31
N VAL A 361 -79.32 1.90 -6.47
CA VAL A 361 -78.48 1.22 -5.47
C VAL A 361 -78.77 1.77 -4.08
N CYS A 362 -78.43 1.02 -3.04
CA CYS A 362 -78.59 1.49 -1.67
C CYS A 362 -77.47 2.45 -1.29
N ARG A 363 -77.76 3.41 -0.40
CA ARG A 363 -76.73 4.28 0.17
C ARG A 363 -75.64 3.45 0.86
N GLY A 364 -74.39 3.78 0.58
CA GLY A 364 -73.23 3.00 1.04
C GLY A 364 -72.85 1.83 0.13
N HIS A 365 -73.46 1.74 -1.07
CA HIS A 365 -73.02 0.83 -2.13
C HIS A 365 -71.55 1.05 -2.47
N ASP A 366 -70.79 -0.03 -2.61
CA ASP A 366 -69.35 0.02 -2.85
C ASP A 366 -69.05 0.01 -4.35
N PHE A 367 -68.99 1.19 -4.95
CA PHE A 367 -68.65 1.37 -6.37
C PHE A 367 -67.19 1.00 -6.67
N CYS A 368 -66.30 0.99 -5.67
CA CYS A 368 -64.92 0.57 -5.85
C CYS A 368 -64.76 -0.96 -6.00
N ALA A 369 -65.78 -1.73 -5.60
CA ALA A 369 -65.80 -3.18 -5.74
C ALA A 369 -66.38 -3.65 -7.10
N GLU A 370 -67.09 -2.79 -7.83
CA GLU A 370 -67.67 -3.14 -9.14
C GLU A 370 -66.61 -3.26 -10.22
N ASP A 371 -65.72 -2.26 -10.33
CA ASP A 371 -64.69 -2.18 -11.37
C ASP A 371 -63.37 -1.60 -10.84
N ASN A 372 -62.25 -2.21 -11.23
CA ASN A 372 -60.90 -1.69 -10.93
C ASN A 372 -60.55 -0.54 -11.89
N ILE A 373 -61.11 0.65 -11.64
CA ILE A 373 -60.90 1.85 -12.47
C ILE A 373 -59.58 2.60 -12.18
N CYS A 374 -58.92 2.32 -11.06
CA CYS A 374 -57.71 3.04 -10.62
C CYS A 374 -56.44 2.22 -10.91
N ALA A 375 -55.37 2.89 -11.37
CA ALA A 375 -54.10 2.25 -11.65
C ALA A 375 -53.16 2.19 -10.42
N GLU A 376 -51.92 1.77 -10.63
CA GLU A 376 -50.91 1.68 -9.58
C GLU A 376 -50.65 3.06 -8.95
N ASN A 377 -50.51 3.10 -7.62
CA ASN A 377 -50.30 4.30 -6.79
C ASN A 377 -51.49 5.29 -6.66
N SER A 378 -52.64 4.99 -7.27
CA SER A 378 -53.90 5.63 -6.93
C SER A 378 -54.76 4.72 -6.03
N ALA A 379 -55.73 5.30 -5.34
CA ALA A 379 -56.69 4.63 -4.47
C ALA A 379 -58.10 5.06 -4.87
N CYS A 380 -58.99 4.07 -4.97
CA CYS A 380 -60.39 4.33 -5.26
C CYS A 380 -61.07 4.98 -4.06
N VAL A 381 -61.87 6.00 -4.33
CA VAL A 381 -62.69 6.75 -3.38
C VAL A 381 -64.14 6.53 -3.77
N ASN A 382 -64.89 5.94 -2.86
CA ASN A 382 -66.32 5.68 -3.03
C ASN A 382 -67.11 6.97 -2.81
N LEU A 383 -67.88 7.40 -3.82
CA LEU A 383 -68.75 8.59 -3.76
C LEU A 383 -70.21 8.17 -3.62
N ASP A 384 -71.09 9.12 -3.33
CA ASP A 384 -72.52 8.83 -3.11
C ASP A 384 -73.21 8.22 -4.35
N ALA A 385 -72.78 8.56 -5.56
CA ALA A 385 -73.36 8.07 -6.83
C ALA A 385 -72.29 7.67 -7.86
N GLY A 386 -71.20 7.04 -7.40
CA GLY A 386 -70.13 6.53 -8.27
C GLY A 386 -68.79 6.34 -7.55
N ALA A 387 -67.73 6.11 -8.31
CA ALA A 387 -66.36 5.99 -7.80
C ALA A 387 -65.42 7.00 -8.49
N SER A 388 -64.36 7.41 -7.80
CA SER A 388 -63.30 8.26 -8.34
C SER A 388 -61.92 7.82 -7.84
N CYS A 389 -60.86 8.15 -8.57
CA CYS A 389 -59.50 7.84 -8.14
C CYS A 389 -58.87 9.03 -7.40
N SER A 390 -58.01 8.73 -6.44
CA SER A 390 -57.19 9.74 -5.74
C SER A 390 -55.75 9.24 -5.59
N CYS A 391 -54.77 10.13 -5.71
CA CYS A 391 -53.37 9.74 -5.49
C CYS A 391 -53.10 9.45 -4.01
N LYS A 392 -52.35 8.39 -3.73
CA LYS A 392 -51.88 8.08 -2.38
C LYS A 392 -50.95 9.19 -1.86
N ASN A 393 -50.84 9.30 -0.54
CA ASN A 393 -49.98 10.30 0.11
C ASN A 393 -48.53 10.23 -0.39
N GLY A 394 -47.98 11.37 -0.82
CA GLY A 394 -46.62 11.47 -1.36
C GLY A 394 -46.51 11.28 -2.87
N PHE A 395 -47.61 10.92 -3.55
CA PHE A 395 -47.68 10.80 -5.00
C PHE A 395 -48.36 12.04 -5.63
N ARG A 396 -47.92 12.39 -6.83
CA ARG A 396 -48.38 13.52 -7.64
C ARG A 396 -49.20 13.03 -8.83
N LEU A 397 -50.11 13.86 -9.30
CA LEU A 397 -51.02 13.54 -10.41
C LEU A 397 -50.26 13.54 -11.75
N LEU A 398 -50.36 12.44 -12.52
CA LEU A 398 -49.90 12.39 -13.92
C LEU A 398 -51.02 12.73 -14.91
N ARG A 399 -52.26 12.41 -14.57
CA ARG A 399 -53.48 12.74 -15.32
C ARG A 399 -54.46 13.50 -14.43
N GLU A 400 -55.36 14.25 -15.06
CA GLU A 400 -56.38 15.06 -14.38
C GLU A 400 -57.39 14.21 -13.61
N ASP A 401 -57.68 13.00 -14.09
CA ASP A 401 -58.61 12.05 -13.48
C ASP A 401 -58.00 11.22 -12.33
N SER A 402 -56.75 11.51 -11.95
CA SER A 402 -56.05 10.86 -10.84
C SER A 402 -55.89 9.33 -10.94
N VAL A 403 -56.15 8.75 -12.12
CA VAL A 403 -55.99 7.31 -12.35
C VAL A 403 -54.52 6.92 -12.26
N TYR A 404 -53.62 7.75 -12.78
CA TYR A 404 -52.17 7.55 -12.77
C TYR A 404 -51.48 8.59 -11.89
N CYS A 405 -50.61 8.12 -10.98
CA CYS A 405 -49.87 8.97 -10.05
C CYS A 405 -48.36 8.65 -10.06
N GLU A 406 -47.51 9.67 -9.92
CA GLU A 406 -46.04 9.56 -9.85
C GLU A 406 -45.47 9.98 -8.50
N GLY A 407 -44.46 9.27 -8.02
CA GLY A 407 -43.74 9.62 -6.81
C GLY A 407 -43.03 8.40 -6.25
N GLU A 408 -42.00 8.63 -5.45
CA GLU A 408 -41.52 7.62 -4.51
C GLU A 408 -42.28 7.81 -3.19
N PRO A 409 -42.68 6.72 -2.51
CA PRO A 409 -43.29 6.85 -1.20
C PRO A 409 -42.32 7.66 -0.33
N SER A 410 -42.79 8.78 0.21
CA SER A 410 -42.01 9.55 1.17
C SER A 410 -41.77 8.63 2.37
N ILE A 411 -40.59 8.01 2.44
CA ILE A 411 -40.20 7.17 3.57
C ILE A 411 -40.14 8.10 4.78
N LYS A 412 -41.25 8.20 5.51
CA LYS A 412 -41.18 8.59 6.91
C LYS A 412 -40.31 7.53 7.57
N HIS A 413 -39.16 7.95 8.07
CA HIS A 413 -38.20 7.13 8.82
C HIS A 413 -38.96 6.20 9.78
N TRP A 414 -39.09 4.92 9.40
CA TRP A 414 -39.53 3.89 10.31
C TRP A 414 -38.27 3.33 10.94
N SER A 415 -38.01 3.74 12.17
CA SER A 415 -37.03 3.10 13.05
C SER A 415 -37.51 1.66 13.29
N ALA A 416 -36.97 0.69 12.57
CA ALA A 416 -37.26 -0.72 12.83
C ALA A 416 -36.36 -1.22 13.96
N ASP A 417 -36.97 -1.49 15.11
CA ASP A 417 -36.42 -2.33 16.16
C ASP A 417 -36.19 -3.77 15.62
N PRO A 418 -35.06 -4.43 15.96
CA PRO A 418 -34.69 -5.71 15.38
C PRO A 418 -35.23 -6.88 16.22
N SER A 419 -36.45 -7.32 15.95
CA SER A 419 -36.91 -8.64 16.35
C SER A 419 -38.01 -9.11 15.41
N ASP A 420 -37.63 -9.77 14.32
CA ASP A 420 -38.22 -11.05 13.92
C ASP A 420 -37.53 -11.58 12.65
N ASN A 421 -36.92 -12.76 12.81
CA ASN A 421 -36.51 -13.71 11.78
C ASN A 421 -37.36 -14.96 12.05
N PRO A 422 -37.81 -15.75 11.04
CA PRO A 422 -36.91 -16.73 10.46
C PRO A 422 -37.14 -17.08 8.97
N ALA A 423 -36.01 -17.34 8.28
CA ALA A 423 -35.67 -18.51 7.45
C ALA A 423 -36.75 -19.13 6.53
N LEU A 424 -36.47 -19.38 5.24
CA LEU A 424 -35.60 -20.44 4.67
C LEU A 424 -35.52 -20.18 3.13
N LEU A 425 -34.44 -20.37 2.37
CA LEU A 425 -33.54 -21.53 2.26
C LEU A 425 -32.17 -21.16 1.64
N ASN A 426 -31.13 -21.75 2.23
CA ASN A 426 -29.79 -22.07 1.72
C ASN A 426 -29.82 -23.13 0.58
N PRO A 427 -28.70 -23.63 -0.02
CA PRO A 427 -27.27 -23.34 0.25
C PRO A 427 -26.37 -23.15 -1.00
N CYS A 428 -25.33 -22.33 -0.85
CA CYS A 428 -23.98 -22.63 -1.34
C CYS A 428 -22.97 -22.08 -0.31
N HIS A 429 -22.77 -22.82 0.77
CA HIS A 429 -21.62 -22.73 1.69
C HIS A 429 -20.43 -23.47 1.05
N SER A 430 -19.16 -23.21 1.33
CA SER A 430 -18.44 -22.38 2.31
C SER A 430 -17.00 -22.39 1.78
N GLY A 431 -16.29 -21.28 1.68
CA GLY A 431 -15.57 -20.67 2.80
C GLY A 431 -14.08 -20.56 2.42
N ASN A 432 -13.26 -19.67 2.97
CA ASN A 432 -13.47 -18.77 4.07
C ASN A 432 -12.26 -17.80 4.11
N ARG A 433 -12.47 -16.64 4.75
CA ARG A 433 -11.49 -15.73 5.40
C ARG A 433 -11.09 -14.42 4.71
N ASN A 434 -11.65 -13.37 5.33
CA ASN A 434 -10.97 -12.19 5.86
C ASN A 434 -10.57 -11.08 4.89
N LEU A 435 -11.53 -10.20 4.60
CA LEU A 435 -11.25 -8.79 4.34
C LEU A 435 -11.58 -7.98 5.60
N THR A 436 -10.55 -7.74 6.40
CA THR A 436 -10.52 -6.59 7.32
C THR A 436 -10.15 -5.36 6.48
N ALA A 437 -11.08 -4.43 6.33
CA ALA A 437 -10.77 -3.07 5.95
C ALA A 437 -9.92 -2.43 7.07
N ILE A 438 -8.75 -1.92 6.72
CA ILE A 438 -7.95 -1.07 7.59
C ILE A 438 -7.89 0.29 6.88
N GLU A 439 -8.62 1.26 7.43
CA GLU A 439 -8.40 2.68 7.16
C GLU A 439 -6.99 3.09 7.58
N PRO A 440 -6.39 4.11 6.94
CA PRO A 440 -5.01 4.50 7.21
C PRO A 440 -4.88 5.10 8.62
N PRO A 441 -3.93 4.64 9.46
CA PRO A 441 -3.58 5.38 10.65
C PRO A 441 -2.78 6.61 10.24
N THR A 442 -3.39 7.77 10.48
CA THR A 442 -2.66 8.99 10.82
C THR A 442 -1.98 8.78 12.19
N ASP A 443 -0.91 9.53 12.43
CA ASP A 443 -0.04 9.52 13.62
C ASP A 443 1.02 8.41 13.73
N PHE A 444 2.25 8.76 13.36
CA PHE A 444 3.43 8.33 14.11
C PHE A 444 4.29 9.52 14.51
N ASN A 445 4.24 9.78 15.81
CA ASN A 445 5.06 10.71 16.56
C ASN A 445 6.53 10.27 16.56
N ILE A 446 7.41 11.26 16.36
CA ILE A 446 8.86 11.17 16.40
C ILE A 446 9.31 11.17 17.87
N PRO A 447 10.12 10.20 18.36
CA PRO A 447 10.85 10.40 19.60
C PRO A 447 12.05 11.31 19.33
N ARG A 448 11.91 12.57 19.73
CA ARG A 448 13.02 13.50 19.96
C ARG A 448 13.91 12.91 21.06
N TYR A 449 15.11 12.47 20.69
CA TYR A 449 16.23 12.51 21.63
C TYR A 449 17.06 13.75 21.35
N THR A 450 16.99 14.64 22.32
CA THR A 450 17.72 15.88 22.47
C THR A 450 19.21 15.58 22.58
N LEU A 451 20.00 15.93 21.56
CA LEU A 451 21.43 16.20 21.73
C LEU A 451 21.66 17.67 21.40
N LEU A 452 22.01 18.38 22.46
CA LEU A 452 22.45 19.77 22.48
C LEU A 452 23.62 19.95 21.52
N PHE A 453 23.39 20.68 20.43
CA PHE A 453 24.45 21.43 19.76
C PHE A 453 24.10 22.91 19.88
N GLN A 454 24.84 23.61 20.73
CA GLN A 454 24.87 25.06 20.79
C GLN A 454 25.50 25.63 19.51
N ASP A 455 24.95 26.77 19.11
CA ASP A 455 25.30 27.62 17.97
C ASP A 455 26.78 28.00 17.86
N MET A 456 27.30 28.13 16.63
CA MET A 456 27.41 29.44 15.95
C MET A 456 28.08 29.32 14.57
N ARG A 457 27.43 29.92 13.56
CA ARG A 457 28.04 30.33 12.28
C ARG A 457 28.97 31.54 12.51
N ILE A 458 29.95 31.72 11.62
CA ILE A 458 30.41 32.96 10.93
C ILE A 458 31.55 32.50 9.98
N ILE A 459 31.30 32.37 8.66
CA ILE A 459 31.50 33.36 7.59
C ILE A 459 33.00 33.67 7.28
N THR A 460 33.39 33.26 6.06
CA THR A 460 34.43 33.81 5.13
C THR A 460 35.87 33.99 5.61
N HIS A 461 36.82 33.32 4.94
CA HIS A 461 37.56 33.88 3.79
C HIS A 461 38.54 32.83 3.23
N LEU A 462 38.45 32.59 1.92
CA LEU A 462 39.47 31.96 1.11
C LEU A 462 40.57 33.00 0.83
N TRP A 463 41.83 32.60 1.01
CA TRP A 463 42.94 32.85 0.10
C TRP A 463 43.76 31.58 -0.03
#